data_AF-A0A0K8RS07-F1
#
_entry.id   AF-A0A0K8RS07-F1
#
_cell.length_a   1.000
_cell.length_b   1.000
_cell.length_c   1.000
_cell.angle_alpha   90.00
_cell.angle_beta   90.00
_cell.angle_gamma   90.00
#
_symmetry.space_group_name_H-M   'P 1'
#
loop_
_entity.id
_entity.type
_entity.pdbx_description
1 polymer ?
#
loop_
_entity_poly.entity_id
_entity_poly.type
_entity_poly.pdbx_seq_one_letter_code
_entity_poly.pdbx_strand_id
1 'polypeptide(L)'
;MDVEVIQGFLAQGDQSAHARALQYFEQLKNSPNGWQLSMQMLLQPSVQDDSVKFFCLSILEHYIKTGYEIAKENDQQAMRSFISQWIQLQVYSPTAEKVFIRNKVAQLVCWVFLLDYPSRWPDFFL
;
A
#
# COMPACT_ATOMS: atom_id res chain seq x y z
N MET A 1 3.95 -7.11 10.80
CA MET A 1 4.97 -6.48 9.93
C MET A 1 6.02 -5.88 10.84
N ASP A 2 7.30 -6.07 10.54
CA ASP A 2 8.40 -5.59 11.38
C ASP A 2 8.75 -4.15 10.99
N VAL A 3 8.20 -3.19 11.73
CA VAL A 3 8.38 -1.75 11.45
C VAL A 3 9.80 -1.31 11.79
N GLU A 4 10.45 -1.94 12.77
CA GLU A 4 11.82 -1.63 13.18
C GLU A 4 12.82 -1.96 12.08
N VAL A 5 12.60 -3.08 11.36
CA VAL A 5 13.40 -3.44 10.19
C VAL A 5 13.24 -2.42 9.05
N ILE A 6 12.02 -1.92 8.81
CA ILE A 6 11.77 -0.89 7.78
C ILE A 6 12.35 0.47 8.18
N GLN A 7 12.37 0.80 9.47
CA GLN A 7 13.00 2.03 9.96
C GLN A 7 14.53 1.92 9.93
N GLY A 8 15.08 0.75 10.24
CA GLY A 8 16.51 0.45 10.11
C GLY A 8 17.04 0.58 8.68
N PHE A 9 16.18 0.40 7.67
CA PHE A 9 16.48 0.70 6.26
C PHE A 9 16.87 2.16 5.99
N LEU A 10 16.41 3.11 6.81
CA LEU A 10 16.50 4.54 6.50
C LEU A 10 17.48 5.28 7.40
N ALA A 11 17.96 4.60 8.45
CA ALA A 11 19.06 5.08 9.27
C ALA A 11 20.33 5.10 8.41
N GLN A 12 20.69 6.29 7.91
CA GLN A 12 21.89 6.50 7.11
C GLN A 12 23.12 6.05 7.90
N GLY A 13 23.77 4.97 7.46
CA GLY A 13 25.08 4.56 8.00
C GLY A 13 25.30 3.06 8.18
N ASP A 14 24.25 2.23 8.19
CA ASP A 14 24.39 0.77 8.37
C ASP A 14 24.02 0.02 7.09
N GLN A 15 25.04 -0.32 6.29
CA GLN A 15 24.88 -1.14 5.07
C GLN A 15 24.23 -2.50 5.36
N SER A 16 24.43 -3.06 6.56
CA SER A 16 23.83 -4.33 6.96
C SER A 16 22.34 -4.21 7.31
N ALA A 17 21.91 -3.05 7.83
CA ALA A 17 20.50 -2.75 8.08
C ALA A 17 19.76 -2.52 6.76
N HIS A 18 20.38 -1.81 5.81
CA HIS A 18 19.86 -1.68 4.44
C HIS A 18 19.65 -3.03 3.75
N ALA A 19 20.64 -3.92 3.81
CA ALA A 19 20.54 -5.26 3.19
C ALA A 19 19.41 -6.09 3.81
N ARG A 20 19.28 -6.06 5.15
CA ARG A 20 18.21 -6.75 5.89
C ARG A 20 16.83 -6.24 5.51
N ALA A 21 16.66 -4.92 5.40
CA ALA A 21 15.37 -4.36 5.04
C ALA A 21 14.99 -4.58 3.57
N LEU A 22 15.96 -4.55 2.65
CA LEU A 22 15.73 -4.90 1.24
C LEU A 22 15.32 -6.38 1.12
N GLN A 23 15.98 -7.26 1.88
CA GLN A 23 15.60 -8.66 1.95
C GLN A 23 14.18 -8.82 2.51
N TYR A 24 13.83 -8.07 3.56
CA TYR A 24 12.48 -8.05 4.12
C TYR A 24 11.43 -7.54 3.12
N PHE A 25 11.76 -6.50 2.35
CA PHE A 25 10.91 -6.01 1.25
C PHE A 25 10.62 -7.09 0.22
N GLU A 26 11.67 -7.73 -0.31
CA GLU A 26 11.50 -8.77 -1.32
C GLU A 26 10.74 -9.98 -0.74
N GLN A 27 10.96 -10.33 0.53
CA GLN A 27 10.18 -11.37 1.20
C GLN A 27 8.69 -11.01 1.29
N LEU A 28 8.36 -9.79 1.73
CA LEU A 28 6.97 -9.35 1.82
C LEU A 28 6.31 -9.21 0.45
N LYS A 29 7.03 -8.66 -0.53
CA LYS A 29 6.55 -8.47 -1.89
C LYS A 29 6.20 -9.80 -2.57
N ASN A 30 7.00 -10.83 -2.33
CA ASN A 30 6.77 -12.18 -2.86
C ASN A 30 5.85 -13.03 -1.96
N SER A 31 5.45 -12.52 -0.79
CA SER A 31 4.56 -13.23 0.12
C SER A 31 3.11 -13.15 -0.37
N PRO A 32 2.35 -14.26 -0.36
CA PRO A 32 0.95 -14.26 -0.79
C PRO A 32 0.06 -13.29 0.01
N ASN A 33 0.44 -13.00 1.28
CA ASN A 33 -0.31 -12.13 2.18
C ASN A 33 0.36 -10.76 2.38
N GLY A 34 1.45 -10.46 1.66
CA GLY A 34 2.22 -9.23 1.87
C GLY A 34 1.41 -7.96 1.59
N TRP A 35 0.56 -7.99 0.58
CA TRP A 35 -0.34 -6.89 0.25
C TRP A 35 -1.39 -6.66 1.35
N GLN A 36 -1.97 -7.73 1.94
CA GLN A 36 -2.94 -7.62 3.04
C GLN A 36 -2.32 -6.97 4.28
N LEU A 37 -1.12 -7.43 4.65
CA LEU A 37 -0.37 -6.85 5.75
C LEU A 37 -0.04 -5.37 5.49
N SER A 38 0.27 -5.02 4.24
CA SER A 38 0.58 -3.64 3.83
C SER A 38 -0.65 -2.73 3.93
N MET A 39 -1.83 -3.19 3.49
CA MET A 39 -3.08 -2.44 3.66
C MET A 39 -3.40 -2.22 5.14
N GLN A 40 -3.32 -3.29 5.96
CA GLN A 40 -3.60 -3.19 7.39
C GLN A 40 -2.67 -2.20 8.08
N MET A 41 -1.39 -2.22 7.72
CA MET A 41 -0.41 -1.30 8.28
C MET A 41 -0.66 0.15 7.86
N LEU A 42 -0.99 0.39 6.59
CA LEU A 42 -1.35 1.73 6.10
C LEU A 42 -2.59 2.31 6.82
N LEU A 43 -3.57 1.49 7.17
CA LEU A 43 -4.77 1.93 7.88
C LEU A 43 -4.56 2.14 9.39
N GLN A 44 -3.40 1.77 9.94
CA GLN A 44 -3.11 1.98 11.36
C GLN A 44 -2.75 3.44 11.66
N PRO A 45 -3.43 4.12 12.61
CA PRO A 45 -3.12 5.50 12.98
C PRO A 45 -1.70 5.69 13.55
N SER A 46 -1.09 4.63 14.07
CA SER A 46 0.27 4.64 14.62
C SER A 46 1.35 4.81 13.55
N VAL A 47 1.05 4.55 12.28
CA VAL A 47 2.03 4.62 11.19
C VAL A 47 2.11 6.05 10.68
N GLN A 48 3.06 6.80 11.23
CA GLN A 48 3.33 8.19 10.84
C GLN A 48 4.57 8.33 9.93
N ASP A 49 5.38 7.28 9.83
CA ASP A 49 6.60 7.30 9.01
C ASP A 49 6.26 7.20 7.51
N ASP A 50 6.53 8.29 6.78
CA ASP A 50 6.22 8.38 5.35
C ASP A 50 6.95 7.31 4.52
N SER A 51 8.14 6.89 4.94
CA SER A 51 8.91 5.89 4.19
C SER A 51 8.32 4.49 4.36
N VAL A 52 7.84 4.20 5.57
CA VAL A 52 7.08 2.99 5.88
C VAL A 52 5.78 2.94 5.08
N LYS A 53 5.08 4.07 4.96
CA LYS A 53 3.90 4.19 4.08
C LYS A 53 4.26 3.93 2.61
N PHE A 54 5.32 4.57 2.12
CA PHE A 54 5.78 4.41 0.73
C PHE A 54 6.14 2.97 0.41
N PHE A 55 6.80 2.29 1.35
CA PHE A 55 7.14 0.88 1.24
C PHE A 55 5.90 0.00 1.08
N CYS A 56 4.89 0.17 1.95
CA CYS A 56 3.63 -0.56 1.83
C CYS A 56 2.90 -0.30 0.53
N LEU A 57 2.82 0.97 0.12
CA LEU A 57 2.23 1.35 -1.16
C LEU A 57 2.96 0.70 -2.34
N SER A 58 4.27 0.46 -2.23
CA SER A 58 5.06 -0.22 -3.26
C SER A 58 4.73 -1.72 -3.34
N ILE A 59 4.43 -2.36 -2.20
CA ILE A 59 3.95 -3.75 -2.17
C ILE A 59 2.56 -3.84 -2.82
N LEU A 60 1.65 -2.91 -2.48
CA LEU A 60 0.32 -2.86 -3.09
C LEU A 60 0.40 -2.64 -4.61
N GLU A 61 1.28 -1.75 -5.05
CA GLU A 61 1.51 -1.49 -6.48
C GLU A 61 1.94 -2.76 -7.21
N HIS A 62 2.88 -3.51 -6.62
CA HIS A 62 3.33 -4.77 -7.20
C HIS A 62 2.18 -5.75 -7.34
N TYR A 63 1.40 -5.96 -6.27
CA TYR A 63 0.25 -6.86 -6.26
C TYR A 63 -0.81 -6.47 -7.30
N ILE A 64 -1.14 -5.17 -7.41
CA ILE A 64 -2.09 -4.67 -8.41
C ILE A 64 -1.63 -4.97 -9.83
N LYS A 65 -0.32 -4.84 -10.10
CA LYS A 65 0.25 -5.08 -11.43
C LYS A 65 0.42 -6.55 -11.81
N THR A 66 0.56 -7.45 -10.84
CA THR A 66 0.95 -8.85 -11.13
C THR A 66 -0.11 -9.89 -10.81
N GLY A 67 -1.00 -9.65 -9.86
CA GLY A 67 -1.91 -10.68 -9.35
C GLY A 67 -3.37 -10.25 -9.18
N TYR A 68 -3.67 -8.95 -9.17
CA TYR A 68 -5.01 -8.45 -8.86
C TYR A 68 -6.10 -8.85 -9.86
N GLU A 69 -5.77 -8.85 -11.15
CA GLU A 69 -6.74 -9.11 -12.23
C GLU A 69 -7.40 -10.51 -12.09
N ILE A 70 -6.60 -11.50 -11.70
CA ILE A 70 -7.00 -12.90 -11.50
C ILE A 70 -7.31 -13.24 -10.03
N ALA A 71 -7.25 -12.25 -9.13
CA ALA A 71 -7.50 -12.45 -7.72
C ALA A 71 -8.97 -12.85 -7.47
N LYS A 72 -9.22 -13.45 -6.31
CA LYS A 72 -10.57 -13.80 -5.88
C LYS A 72 -11.39 -12.52 -5.66
N GLU A 73 -12.70 -12.61 -5.85
CA GLU A 73 -13.61 -11.49 -5.64
C GLU A 73 -13.47 -10.85 -4.25
N ASN A 74 -13.24 -11.67 -3.20
CA ASN A 74 -12.98 -11.20 -1.84
C ASN A 74 -11.72 -10.31 -1.76
N ASP A 75 -10.65 -10.66 -2.46
CA ASP A 75 -9.40 -9.89 -2.45
C ASP A 75 -9.54 -8.60 -3.25
N GLN A 76 -10.26 -8.65 -4.38
CA GLN A 76 -10.62 -7.47 -5.18
C GLN A 76 -11.50 -6.51 -4.36
N GLN A 77 -12.49 -7.03 -3.63
CA GLN A 77 -13.31 -6.23 -2.73
C GLN A 77 -12.51 -5.64 -1.56
N ALA A 78 -11.53 -6.38 -1.03
CA ALA A 78 -10.65 -5.86 0.02
C ALA A 78 -9.82 -4.67 -0.47
N MET A 79 -9.28 -4.72 -1.69
CA MET A 79 -8.52 -3.61 -2.28
C MET A 79 -9.39 -2.37 -2.51
N ARG A 80 -10.60 -2.54 -3.07
CA ARG A 80 -11.55 -1.45 -3.26
C ARG A 80 -11.97 -0.82 -1.93
N SER A 81 -12.25 -1.65 -0.93
CA SER A 81 -12.57 -1.19 0.43
C SER A 81 -11.40 -0.42 1.04
N PHE A 82 -10.17 -0.87 0.84
CA PHE A 82 -8.97 -0.17 1.29
C PHE A 82 -8.85 1.22 0.63
N ILE A 83 -9.05 1.33 -0.70
CA ILE A 83 -8.99 2.62 -1.40
C ILE A 83 -10.02 3.59 -0.83
N SER A 84 -11.28 3.16 -0.68
CA SER A 84 -12.35 4.00 -0.13
C SER A 84 -12.04 4.44 1.31
N GLN A 85 -11.58 3.52 2.16
CA GLN A 85 -11.21 3.82 3.54
C GLN A 85 -10.02 4.78 3.61
N TRP A 86 -8.99 4.57 2.79
CA TRP A 86 -7.83 5.45 2.74
C TRP A 86 -8.24 6.86 2.33
N ILE A 87 -9.05 7.02 1.27
CA ILE A 87 -9.54 8.33 0.84
C ILE A 87 -10.33 9.02 1.95
N GLN A 88 -11.22 8.29 2.63
CA GLN A 88 -11.98 8.84 3.76
C GLN A 88 -11.06 9.31 4.90
N LEU A 89 -10.06 8.52 5.28
CA LEU A 89 -9.08 8.91 6.30
C LEU A 89 -8.35 10.21 5.92
N GLN A 90 -8.01 10.38 4.64
CA GLN A 90 -7.35 11.59 4.16
C GLN A 90 -8.26 12.82 4.17
N VAL A 91 -9.58 12.65 3.95
CA VAL A 91 -10.55 13.75 4.04
C VAL A 91 -10.73 14.24 5.47
N TYR A 92 -10.71 13.33 6.45
CA TYR A 92 -10.86 13.68 7.87
C TYR A 92 -9.52 14.03 8.56
N SER A 93 -8.38 13.79 7.90
CA SER A 93 -7.08 14.09 8.47
C SER A 93 -6.86 15.60 8.59
N PRO A 94 -6.43 16.12 9.75
CA PRO A 94 -6.12 17.54 9.92
C PRO A 94 -4.87 17.95 9.14
N THR A 95 -4.01 16.99 8.79
CA THR A 95 -2.76 17.20 8.05
C THR A 95 -2.79 16.42 6.74
N ALA A 96 -2.45 17.10 5.65
CA ALA A 96 -2.31 16.45 4.36
C ALA A 96 -1.02 15.61 4.32
N GLU A 97 -1.13 14.41 3.74
CA GLU A 97 0.04 13.57 3.45
C GLU A 97 1.02 14.25 2.50
N LYS A 98 2.27 13.82 2.55
CA LYS A 98 3.31 14.29 1.62
C LYS A 98 2.91 14.04 0.17
N VAL A 99 3.32 14.94 -0.71
CA VAL A 99 2.97 14.90 -2.14
C VAL A 99 3.32 13.56 -2.79
N PHE A 100 4.48 12.97 -2.47
CA PHE A 100 4.90 11.70 -3.04
C PHE A 100 4.02 10.51 -2.62
N ILE A 101 3.51 10.51 -1.37
CA ILE A 101 2.55 9.51 -0.88
C ILE A 101 1.21 9.66 -1.62
N ARG A 102 0.71 10.89 -1.70
CA ARG A 102 -0.54 11.20 -2.41
C ARG A 102 -0.48 10.78 -3.87
N ASN A 103 0.62 11.10 -4.55
CA ASN A 103 0.83 10.72 -5.94
C ASN A 103 0.88 9.19 -6.12
N LYS A 104 1.54 8.49 -5.19
CA LYS A 104 1.63 7.03 -5.25
C LYS A 104 0.26 6.38 -5.05
N VAL A 105 -0.52 6.85 -4.08
CA VAL A 105 -1.90 6.39 -3.87
C VAL A 105 -2.76 6.71 -5.10
N ALA A 106 -2.69 7.91 -5.67
CA ALA A 106 -3.44 8.27 -6.86
C ALA A 106 -3.14 7.32 -8.03
N GLN A 107 -1.87 6.95 -8.23
CA GLN A 107 -1.49 5.94 -9.22
C GLN A 107 -2.15 4.58 -8.92
N LEU A 108 -2.12 4.11 -7.67
CA LEU A 108 -2.80 2.86 -7.29
C LEU A 108 -4.30 2.90 -7.59
N VAL A 109 -4.97 3.99 -7.25
CA VAL A 109 -6.40 4.19 -7.51
C VAL A 109 -6.67 4.12 -9.02
N CYS A 110 -5.86 4.78 -9.84
CA CYS A 110 -5.98 4.71 -11.29
C CYS A 110 -5.80 3.27 -11.81
N TRP A 111 -4.85 2.51 -11.29
CA TRP A 111 -4.66 1.11 -11.71
C TRP A 111 -5.86 0.23 -11.37
N VAL A 112 -6.38 0.31 -10.14
CA VAL A 112 -7.56 -0.47 -9.74
C VAL A 112 -8.80 -0.03 -10.52
N PHE A 113 -8.96 1.29 -10.73
CA PHE A 113 -10.04 1.82 -11.55
C PHE A 113 -10.03 1.25 -12.97
N LEU A 114 -8.87 1.21 -13.63
CA LEU A 114 -8.74 0.66 -14.99
C LEU A 114 -9.10 -0.83 -15.08
N LEU A 115 -8.89 -1.60 -14.01
CA LEU A 115 -9.15 -3.04 -13.98
C LEU A 115 -10.60 -3.36 -13.58
N ASP A 116 -11.20 -2.56 -12.71
CA ASP A 116 -12.50 -2.88 -12.11
C ASP A 116 -13.67 -2.06 -12.66
N TYR A 117 -13.44 -0.85 -13.17
CA TYR A 117 -14.50 -0.03 -13.75
C TYR A 117 -14.73 -0.42 -15.23
N PRO A 118 -15.98 -0.54 -15.71
CA PRO A 118 -17.24 -0.36 -14.99
C PRO A 118 -17.80 -1.65 -14.36
N SER A 119 -17.36 -2.82 -14.82
CA SER A 119 -18.08 -4.08 -14.56
C SER A 119 -18.02 -4.56 -13.11
N ARG A 120 -16.88 -4.41 -12.44
CA ARG A 120 -16.67 -4.89 -11.06
C ARG A 120 -16.93 -3.79 -10.05
N TRP A 121 -16.69 -2.52 -10.40
CA TRP A 121 -16.86 -1.37 -9.51
C TRP A 121 -17.66 -0.24 -10.18
N PRO A 122 -18.97 -0.44 -10.43
CA PRO A 122 -19.81 0.54 -11.11
C PRO A 122 -19.97 1.84 -10.32
N ASP A 123 -20.03 1.74 -8.99
CA ASP A 123 -20.30 2.85 -8.07
C ASP A 123 -19.02 3.62 -7.66
N PHE A 124 -17.95 3.56 -8.46
CA PHE A 124 -16.69 4.24 -8.12
C PHE A 124 -16.83 5.76 -7.94
N PHE A 125 -17.68 6.39 -8.76
CA PHE A 125 -17.90 7.84 -8.75
C PHE A 125 -19.14 8.28 -7.93
N LEU A 126 -19.90 7.32 -7.40
CA LEU A 126 -21.12 7.57 -6.62
C LEU A 126 -20.80 7.67 -5.13
#